data_AF-A0A3D0V791-F1
#
_entry.id   AF-A0A3D0V791-F1
#
_cell.length_a   1.000
_cell.length_b   1.000
_cell.length_c   1.000
_cell.angle_alpha   90.00
_cell.angle_beta   90.00
_cell.angle_gamma   90.00
#
_symmetry.space_group_name_H-M   'P 1'
#
loop_
_entity.id
_entity.type
_entity.pdbx_description
1 polymer ?
#
loop_
_entity_poly.entity_id
_entity_poly.type
_entity_poly.pdbx_seq_one_letter_code
_entity_poly.pdbx_strand_id
1 'polypeptide(L)'
;DTSVTTAVDATYNATSITAPSVTTASNGAMLIGGVGCDCASPVISSAPSGWTQRWQAAGGQIAELADRAQTLAGAAGTATWTLSAARAVAAWQTALKPAS
;
A
#
# COMPACT_ATOMS: atom_id res chain seq x y z
N ASP A 1 -6.59 -9.39 -10.33
CA ASP A 1 -7.55 -10.45 -9.98
C ASP A 1 -8.49 -10.07 -8.83
N THR A 2 -8.40 -8.88 -8.22
CA THR A 2 -9.37 -8.43 -7.19
C THR A 2 -9.76 -6.96 -7.36
N SER A 3 -10.86 -6.53 -6.71
CA SER A 3 -11.21 -5.12 -6.58
C SER A 3 -10.25 -4.41 -5.63
N VAL A 4 -10.01 -3.13 -5.87
CA VAL A 4 -9.22 -2.31 -4.94
C VAL A 4 -9.92 -2.18 -3.59
N THR A 5 -9.14 -2.20 -2.52
CA THR A 5 -9.57 -1.80 -1.18
C THR A 5 -8.77 -0.58 -0.75
N THR A 6 -9.39 0.29 0.04
CA THR A 6 -8.81 1.56 0.47
C THR A 6 -8.97 1.78 1.96
N ALA A 7 -8.13 2.63 2.52
CA ALA A 7 -8.25 3.18 3.87
C ALA A 7 -7.87 4.66 3.84
N VAL A 8 -8.54 5.47 4.66
CA VAL A 8 -8.28 6.91 4.77
C VAL A 8 -8.29 7.28 6.25
N ASP A 9 -7.29 8.04 6.67
CA ASP A 9 -7.28 8.76 7.94
C ASP A 9 -7.11 10.25 7.64
N ALA A 10 -8.16 11.03 7.90
CA ALA A 10 -8.19 12.47 7.68
C ALA A 10 -7.97 13.29 8.98
N THR A 11 -7.54 12.65 10.07
CA THR A 11 -7.41 13.28 11.39
C THR A 11 -6.15 14.12 11.56
N TYR A 12 -5.20 13.99 10.62
CA TYR A 12 -3.85 14.55 10.72
C TYR A 12 -2.99 13.99 11.88
N ASN A 13 -3.43 12.90 12.52
CA ASN A 13 -2.72 12.27 13.63
C ASN A 13 -2.08 10.91 13.29
N ALA A 14 -2.26 10.43 12.05
CA ALA A 14 -1.82 9.10 11.66
C ALA A 14 -0.31 9.02 11.46
N THR A 15 0.34 8.10 12.19
CA THR A 15 1.73 7.66 11.95
C THR A 15 1.78 6.30 11.24
N SER A 16 0.62 5.72 10.92
CA SER A 16 0.49 4.52 10.11
C SER A 16 -0.89 4.47 9.45
N ILE A 17 -1.02 3.71 8.38
CA ILE A 17 -2.28 3.44 7.69
C ILE A 17 -2.27 2.00 7.19
N THR A 18 -3.40 1.31 7.30
CA THR A 18 -3.54 -0.10 6.89
C THR A 18 -4.61 -0.24 5.83
N ALA A 19 -4.22 -0.64 4.62
CA ALA A 19 -5.18 -1.08 3.60
C ALA A 19 -5.69 -2.49 3.97
N PRO A 20 -7.02 -2.75 3.86
CA PRO A 20 -7.59 -4.06 4.16
C PRO A 20 -7.02 -5.19 3.29
N SER A 21 -7.26 -6.44 3.70
CA SER A 21 -6.86 -7.62 2.92
C SER A 21 -7.66 -7.73 1.62
N VAL A 22 -7.02 -8.23 0.57
CA VAL A 22 -7.68 -8.74 -0.64
C VAL A 22 -7.61 -10.26 -0.67
N THR A 23 -8.47 -10.92 -1.45
CA THR A 23 -8.45 -12.38 -1.64
C THR A 23 -8.19 -12.69 -3.10
N THR A 24 -6.99 -13.16 -3.41
CA THR A 24 -6.58 -13.44 -4.79
C THR A 24 -7.27 -14.70 -5.32
N ALA A 25 -7.62 -14.68 -6.61
CA ALA A 25 -8.26 -15.81 -7.29
C ALA A 25 -7.26 -16.65 -8.09
N SER A 26 -6.03 -16.18 -8.26
CA SER A 26 -5.00 -16.83 -9.07
C SER A 26 -3.70 -17.00 -8.28
N ASN A 27 -3.07 -18.16 -8.44
CA ASN A 27 -1.69 -18.36 -8.00
C ASN A 27 -0.77 -17.41 -8.76
N GLY A 28 0.28 -16.93 -8.10
CA GLY A 28 1.25 -15.99 -8.68
C GLY A 28 0.74 -14.57 -8.90
N ALA A 29 -0.45 -14.21 -8.39
CA ALA A 29 -0.95 -12.84 -8.48
C ALA A 29 0.04 -11.84 -7.87
N MET A 30 0.13 -10.65 -8.45
CA MET A 30 0.98 -9.57 -7.92
C MET A 30 0.13 -8.68 -7.02
N LEU A 31 0.42 -8.66 -5.72
CA LEU A 31 -0.14 -7.66 -4.83
C LEU A 31 0.54 -6.34 -5.11
N ILE A 32 -0.25 -5.30 -5.33
CA ILE A 32 0.24 -3.93 -5.48
C ILE A 32 -0.53 -3.04 -4.51
N GLY A 33 0.11 -1.98 -4.08
CA GLY A 33 -0.46 -1.06 -3.12
C GLY A 33 0.32 0.22 -3.10
N GLY A 34 -0.31 1.25 -2.57
CA GLY A 34 0.35 2.53 -2.42
C GLY A 34 -0.26 3.33 -1.29
N VAL A 35 0.51 4.31 -0.85
CA VAL A 35 0.13 5.27 0.18
C VAL A 35 0.41 6.67 -0.34
N GLY A 36 -0.46 7.61 0.01
CA GLY A 36 -0.24 9.04 -0.19
C GLY A 36 -0.66 9.81 1.05
N CYS A 37 0.08 10.85 1.40
CA CYS A 37 -0.31 11.77 2.47
C CYS A 37 -0.54 13.18 1.95
N ASP A 38 -1.34 13.95 2.68
CA ASP A 38 -1.40 15.40 2.53
C ASP A 38 -0.13 16.03 3.11
N CYS A 39 0.91 16.08 2.28
CA CYS A 39 2.28 16.38 2.68
C CYS A 39 3.13 16.72 1.45
N ALA A 40 4.10 17.63 1.64
CA ALA A 40 5.04 18.07 0.59
C ALA A 40 6.50 17.64 0.83
N SER A 41 6.75 16.88 1.91
CA SER A 41 8.09 16.39 2.29
C SER A 41 8.02 14.90 2.61
N PRO A 42 9.06 14.11 2.28
CA PRO A 42 9.06 12.66 2.49
C PRO A 42 8.81 12.31 3.96
N VAL A 43 7.71 11.60 4.22
CA VAL A 43 7.36 11.10 5.56
C VAL A 43 7.01 9.62 5.58
N ILE A 44 6.81 8.96 4.44
CA ILE A 44 6.62 7.51 4.40
C ILE A 44 7.96 6.86 4.76
N SER A 45 8.00 6.13 5.87
CA SER A 45 9.22 5.57 6.44
C SER A 45 9.43 4.10 6.10
N SER A 46 8.34 3.35 5.84
CA SER A 46 8.45 1.95 5.43
C SER A 46 7.25 1.50 4.59
N ALA A 47 7.55 0.67 3.60
CA ALA A 47 6.56 -0.18 2.94
C ALA A 47 6.04 -1.28 3.90
N PRO A 48 4.95 -1.99 3.53
CA PRO A 48 4.45 -3.13 4.29
C PRO A 48 5.49 -4.26 4.42
N SER A 49 5.41 -5.01 5.52
CA SER A 49 6.35 -6.10 5.77
C SER A 49 6.27 -7.18 4.68
N GLY A 50 7.44 -7.59 4.17
CA GLY A 50 7.55 -8.56 3.08
C GLY A 50 7.21 -8.01 1.70
N TRP A 51 6.95 -6.70 1.58
CA TRP A 51 6.77 -6.02 0.30
C TRP A 51 8.05 -5.30 -0.12
N THR A 52 8.23 -5.13 -1.42
CA THR A 52 9.32 -4.35 -2.00
C THR A 52 8.81 -2.97 -2.37
N GLN A 53 9.35 -1.93 -1.76
CA GLN A 53 9.14 -0.55 -2.21
C GLN A 53 9.70 -0.37 -3.62
N ARG A 54 8.90 0.14 -4.55
CA ARG A 54 9.29 0.35 -5.94
C ARG A 54 9.69 1.79 -6.21
N TRP A 55 8.98 2.74 -5.63
CA TRP A 55 9.29 4.15 -5.75
C TRP A 55 8.63 4.94 -4.64
N GLN A 56 9.15 6.14 -4.38
CA GLN A 56 8.54 7.15 -3.54
C GLN A 56 8.81 8.53 -4.13
N ALA A 57 7.78 9.35 -4.25
CA ALA A 57 7.92 10.73 -4.65
C ALA A 57 8.67 11.50 -3.54
N ALA A 58 9.68 12.30 -3.93
CA ALA A 58 10.53 13.03 -3.00
C ALA A 58 10.22 14.54 -2.94
N GLY A 59 9.26 15.03 -3.72
CA GLY A 59 8.85 16.43 -3.76
C GLY A 59 7.45 16.59 -4.33
N GLY A 60 6.79 17.70 -3.99
CA GLY A 60 5.35 17.86 -4.24
C GLY A 60 4.55 16.86 -3.40
N GLN A 61 3.39 16.42 -3.90
CA GLN A 61 2.58 15.42 -3.21
C GLN A 61 3.37 14.12 -3.02
N ILE A 62 3.55 13.69 -1.77
CA ILE A 62 4.24 12.43 -1.51
C ILE A 62 3.29 11.26 -1.73
N ALA A 63 3.77 10.30 -2.51
CA ALA A 63 3.19 8.98 -2.65
C ALA A 63 4.31 7.93 -2.70
N GLU A 64 3.98 6.70 -2.32
CA GLU A 64 4.85 5.54 -2.39
C GLU A 64 4.05 4.35 -2.94
N LEU A 65 4.74 3.47 -3.67
CA LEU A 65 4.18 2.23 -4.18
C LEU A 65 5.11 1.07 -3.84
N ALA A 66 4.49 -0.03 -3.39
CA ALA A 66 5.16 -1.28 -3.11
C ALA A 66 4.41 -2.46 -3.75
N ASP A 67 5.09 -3.59 -3.89
CA ASP A 67 4.47 -4.84 -4.32
C ASP A 67 5.01 -6.08 -3.62
N ARG A 68 4.25 -7.17 -3.74
CA ARG A 68 4.62 -8.51 -3.26
C ARG A 68 3.98 -9.57 -4.16
N ALA A 69 4.76 -10.59 -4.53
CA ALA A 69 4.20 -11.77 -5.18
C ALA A 69 3.35 -12.59 -4.18
N GLN A 70 2.15 -12.99 -4.59
CA GLN A 70 1.29 -13.91 -3.86
C GLN A 70 1.35 -15.28 -4.53
N THR A 71 2.13 -16.20 -3.97
CA THR A 71 2.40 -17.50 -4.58
C THR A 71 1.14 -18.35 -4.74
N LEU A 72 0.30 -18.40 -3.71
CA LEU A 72 -0.94 -19.18 -3.69
C LEU A 72 -2.16 -18.25 -3.63
N ALA A 73 -3.21 -18.60 -4.37
CA ALA A 73 -4.51 -17.94 -4.30
C ALA A 73 -5.06 -17.99 -2.86
N GLY A 74 -5.71 -16.91 -2.42
CA GLY A 74 -6.30 -16.80 -1.10
C GLY A 74 -6.11 -15.43 -0.46
N ALA A 75 -6.38 -15.34 0.84
CA ALA A 75 -6.21 -14.10 1.60
C ALA A 75 -4.75 -13.60 1.53
N ALA A 76 -4.58 -12.36 1.11
CA ALA A 76 -3.28 -11.72 0.93
C ALA A 76 -2.71 -11.11 2.22
N GLY A 77 -3.57 -10.89 3.22
CA GLY A 77 -3.27 -10.08 4.40
C GLY A 77 -3.41 -8.59 4.12
N THR A 78 -3.40 -7.80 5.19
CA THR A 78 -3.41 -6.35 5.15
C THR A 78 -2.04 -5.79 4.76
N ALA A 79 -2.01 -4.59 4.18
CA ALA A 79 -0.79 -3.83 3.93
C ALA A 79 -0.75 -2.59 4.82
N THR A 80 0.32 -2.45 5.61
CA THR A 80 0.48 -1.33 6.55
C THR A 80 1.71 -0.52 6.19
N TRP A 81 1.51 0.78 5.97
CA TRP A 81 2.58 1.75 5.81
C TRP A 81 2.82 2.50 7.11
N THR A 82 4.07 2.84 7.39
CA THR A 82 4.43 3.70 8.53
C THR A 82 4.91 5.06 8.04
N LEU A 83 4.67 6.08 8.87
CA LEU A 83 5.08 7.46 8.63
C LEU A 83 5.97 7.94 9.77
N SER A 84 7.01 8.70 9.46
CA SER A 84 7.92 9.33 10.43
C SER A 84 7.30 10.54 11.14
N ALA A 85 6.18 11.05 10.65
CA ALA A 85 5.43 12.16 11.24
C ALA A 85 3.93 12.03 10.96
N ALA A 86 3.11 12.56 11.87
CA ALA A 86 1.65 12.50 11.78
C ALA A 86 1.10 13.32 10.59
N ARG A 87 0.22 12.73 9.77
CA ARG A 87 -0.41 13.38 8.60
C ARG A 87 -1.82 12.84 8.34
N ALA A 88 -2.59 13.54 7.51
CA ALA A 88 -3.72 12.92 6.82
C ALA A 88 -3.16 12.04 5.70
N VAL A 89 -3.69 10.83 5.57
CA VAL A 89 -3.09 9.79 4.74
C VAL A 89 -4.17 8.84 4.19
N ALA A 90 -3.94 8.34 2.98
CA ALA A 90 -4.76 7.32 2.36
C ALA A 90 -3.87 6.20 1.81
N ALA A 91 -4.35 4.97 1.88
CA ALA A 91 -3.69 3.82 1.31
C ALA A 91 -4.66 2.95 0.53
N TRP A 92 -4.11 2.16 -0.39
CA TRP A 92 -4.88 1.21 -1.17
C TRP A 92 -4.08 -0.08 -1.42
N GLN A 93 -4.80 -1.17 -1.63
CA GLN A 93 -4.26 -2.47 -2.02
C GLN A 93 -5.16 -3.09 -3.09
N THR A 94 -4.55 -3.74 -4.08
CA THR A 94 -5.23 -4.63 -5.02
C THR A 94 -4.28 -5.76 -5.44
N ALA A 95 -4.79 -6.68 -6.24
CA ALA A 95 -4.00 -7.74 -6.84
C ALA A 95 -4.18 -7.74 -8.37
N LEU A 96 -3.07 -7.92 -9.09
CA LEU A 96 -3.01 -8.08 -10.54
C LEU A 96 -2.91 -9.57 -10.89
N LYS A 97 -3.61 -9.97 -11.95
CA LYS A 97 -3.50 -11.34 -12.47
C LYS A 97 -2.12 -11.51 -13.15
N PRO A 98 -1.47 -12.69 -13.05
CA PRO A 98 -0.27 -12.98 -13.85
C PRO A 98 -0.51 -12.77 -15.35
N ALA A 99 0.56 -12.41 -16.08
CA ALA A 99 0.54 -12.51 -17.53
C ALA A 99 0.36 -14.00 -17.92
N SER A 100 -0.52 -14.26 -18.87
CA SER A 100 -0.81 -15.59 -19.41
C SER A 100 0.36 -16.17 -20.16
#